data_AF-A0A537PPY3-F1
#
_entry.id   AF-A0A537PPY3-F1
#
_cell.length_a   1.000
_cell.length_b   1.000
_cell.length_c   1.000
_cell.angle_alpha   90.00
_cell.angle_beta   90.00
_cell.angle_gamma   90.00
#
_symmetry.space_group_name_H-M   'P 1'
#
loop_
_entity.id
_entity.type
_entity.pdbx_description
1 polymer ?
#
loop_
_entity_poly.entity_id
_entity_poly.type
_entity_poly.pdbx_seq_one_letter_code
_entity_poly.pdbx_strand_id
1 'polypeptide(L)' 'MRSCRLPPLNALRAFEAAARHRLGVRSGGEGGTTPALAAVINTIVDALSELGVRHIEMPASPEQVWRAIQGTRAASAG' A
#
# COMPACT_ATOMS: atom_id res chain seq x y z
N MET A 1 1.45 -8.82 19.98
CA MET A 1 1.18 -8.79 18.52
C MET A 1 0.22 -9.93 18.19
N ARG A 2 -0.98 -9.63 17.69
CA ARG A 2 -1.96 -10.68 17.29
C ARG A 2 -1.71 -11.05 15.82
N SER A 3 -1.39 -12.32 15.59
CA SER A 3 -0.93 -12.92 14.31
C SER A 3 -1.98 -12.94 13.17
N CYS A 4 -3.23 -12.60 13.44
CA CYS A 4 -4.38 -13.02 12.61
C CYS A 4 -4.97 -11.98 11.63
N ARG A 5 -4.22 -10.97 11.17
CA ARG A 5 -4.75 -9.95 10.23
C ARG A 5 -4.12 -9.94 8.83
N LEU A 6 -3.18 -10.84 8.55
CA LEU A 6 -2.58 -10.90 7.22
C LEU A 6 -3.50 -11.70 6.27
N PRO A 7 -3.93 -11.12 5.14
CA PRO A 7 -4.58 -11.91 4.09
C PRO A 7 -3.56 -12.90 3.48
N PRO A 8 -4.03 -13.97 2.81
CA PRO A 8 -3.13 -14.84 2.05
C PRO A 8 -2.36 -14.04 0.99
N LEU A 9 -1.05 -14.27 0.89
CA LEU A 9 -0.16 -13.60 -0.05
C LEU A 9 0.21 -14.57 -1.18
N ASN A 10 0.03 -14.14 -2.43
CA ASN A 10 0.54 -14.84 -3.61
C ASN A 10 1.89 -14.24 -4.00
N ALA A 11 2.89 -15.10 -4.25
CA ALA A 11 4.23 -14.68 -4.64
C ALA A 11 4.61 -15.30 -5.99
N LEU A 12 4.87 -14.44 -6.97
CA LEU A 12 5.47 -14.82 -8.25
C LEU A 12 6.94 -14.45 -8.23
N ARG A 13 7.78 -15.29 -8.85
CA ARG A 13 9.23 -15.08 -8.94
C ARG A 13 9.62 -14.87 -10.39
N ALA A 14 10.38 -13.81 -10.64
CA ALA A 14 11.06 -13.57 -11.90
C ALA A 14 12.57 -13.66 -11.65
N PHE A 15 13.30 -14.37 -12.51
CA PHE A 15 14.74 -14.55 -12.38
C PHE A 15 15.47 -13.72 -13.42
N GLU A 16 16.16 -12.67 -12.95
CA GLU A 16 17.04 -11.85 -13.77
C GLU A 16 18.42 -11.72 -13.11
N ALA A 17 19.47 -12.12 -13.85
CA ALA A 17 20.83 -12.12 -13.33
C ALA A 17 21.35 -10.70 -13.07
N ALA A 18 22.05 -10.51 -11.96
CA ALA A 18 22.75 -9.26 -11.66
C ALA A 18 23.97 -9.06 -12.55
N ALA A 19 23.98 -8.01 -13.37
CA ALA A 19 25.12 -7.72 -14.26
C ALA A 19 26.44 -7.45 -13.51
N ARG A 20 26.37 -6.99 -12.25
CA ARG A 20 27.55 -6.56 -11.46
C ARG A 20 27.98 -7.55 -10.37
N HIS A 21 27.22 -8.63 -10.14
CA HIS A 21 27.58 -9.65 -9.16
C HIS A 21 28.10 -10.89 -9.87
N ARG A 22 29.29 -11.38 -9.51
CA ARG A 22 29.93 -12.53 -10.18
C ARG A 22 29.08 -13.80 -10.20
N LEU A 23 28.22 -13.98 -9.20
CA LEU A 23 27.29 -15.12 -9.12
C LEU A 23 25.86 -14.77 -9.59
N GLY A 24 25.63 -13.58 -10.14
CA GLY A 24 24.31 -13.14 -10.63
C GLY A 24 23.25 -12.86 -9.57
N VAL A 25 23.59 -12.89 -8.27
CA VAL A 25 22.68 -12.67 -7.13
C VAL A 25 22.33 -11.19 -6.94
N ARG A 26 21.05 -10.91 -6.64
CA ARG A 26 20.54 -9.60 -6.20
C ARG A 26 19.88 -9.75 -4.82
N SER A 27 19.94 -8.70 -4.01
CA SER A 27 19.17 -8.64 -2.75
C SER A 27 17.68 -8.50 -3.05
N GLY A 28 16.84 -9.15 -2.23
CA GLY A 28 15.38 -9.09 -2.36
C GLY A 28 14.62 -9.07 -1.03
N GLY A 29 15.32 -8.97 0.10
CA GLY A 29 14.73 -9.09 1.44
C GLY A 29 13.66 -8.04 1.75
N GLU A 30 13.77 -6.84 1.20
CA GLU A 30 12.80 -5.74 1.37
C GLU A 30 11.75 -5.69 0.24
N GLY A 31 11.87 -6.57 -0.75
CA GLY A 31 10.97 -6.61 -1.91
C GLY A 31 9.51 -6.93 -1.54
N GLY A 32 9.26 -7.45 -0.33
CA GLY A 32 7.91 -7.56 0.23
C GLY A 32 7.49 -6.28 0.96
N THR A 33 8.30 -5.82 1.92
CA THR A 33 7.93 -4.77 2.88
C THR A 33 7.69 -3.41 2.22
N THR A 34 8.62 -2.97 1.36
CA THR A 34 8.57 -1.62 0.77
C THR A 34 7.39 -1.46 -0.20
N PRO A 35 7.21 -2.33 -1.22
CA PRO A 35 6.09 -2.19 -2.14
C PRO A 35 4.74 -2.59 -1.52
N ALA A 36 4.70 -3.45 -0.49
CA ALA A 36 3.44 -3.80 0.17
C ALA A 36 2.76 -2.60 0.83
N LEU A 37 3.53 -1.73 1.50
CA LEU A 37 2.97 -0.53 2.13
C LEU A 37 2.33 0.40 1.08
N ALA A 38 3.05 0.67 -0.01
CA ALA A 38 2.55 1.49 -1.11
C ALA A 38 1.31 0.88 -1.77
N ALA A 39 1.32 -0.44 -2.02
CA ALA A 39 0.19 -1.14 -2.61
C ALA A 39 -1.08 -1.04 -1.75
N VAL A 40 -0.96 -1.23 -0.43
CA VAL A 40 -2.12 -1.14 0.48
C VAL A 40 -2.71 0.27 0.50
N ILE A 41 -1.87 1.31 0.61
CA ILE A 41 -2.35 2.69 0.65
C ILE A 41 -3.00 3.08 -0.68
N ASN A 42 -2.38 2.73 -1.81
CA ASN A 42 -2.95 3.01 -3.13
C ASN A 42 -4.31 2.36 -3.33
N THR A 43 -4.48 1.10 -2.90
CA THR A 43 -5.78 0.42 -2.97
C THR A 43 -6.84 1.08 -2.10
N ILE A 44 -6.48 1.60 -0.91
CA ILE A 44 -7.43 2.33 -0.07
C ILE A 44 -7.84 3.65 -0.74
N VAL A 45 -6.88 4.38 -1.31
CA VAL A 45 -7.18 5.63 -2.05
C VAL A 45 -8.03 5.34 -3.28
N ASP A 46 -7.71 4.30 -4.05
CA ASP A 46 -8.47 3.86 -5.23
C ASP A 46 -9.92 3.53 -4.86
N ALA A 47 -10.14 2.77 -3.79
CA ALA A 47 -11.47 2.43 -3.27
C ALA A 47 -12.31 3.64 -2.80
N LEU A 48 -11.66 4.75 -2.44
CA LEU A 48 -12.32 5.97 -1.96
C LEU A 48 -12.30 7.11 -2.99
N SER A 49 -11.76 6.84 -4.18
CA SER A 49 -11.63 7.84 -5.25
C SER A 49 -12.98 8.38 -5.70
N GLU A 50 -14.01 7.53 -5.75
CA GLU A 50 -15.40 7.92 -6.03
C GLU A 50 -15.99 8.88 -5.00
N LEU A 51 -15.46 8.89 -3.78
CA LEU A 51 -15.84 9.81 -2.70
C LEU A 51 -15.00 11.10 -2.70
N GLY A 52 -14.12 11.27 -3.70
CA GLY A 52 -13.25 12.44 -3.86
C GLY A 52 -11.96 12.41 -3.03
N VAL A 53 -11.67 11.28 -2.36
CA VAL A 53 -10.44 11.13 -1.56
C VAL A 53 -9.26 10.89 -2.49
N ARG A 54 -8.20 11.71 -2.37
CA ARG A 54 -6.99 11.63 -3.20
C ARG A 54 -5.72 11.25 -2.43
N HIS A 55 -5.77 11.37 -1.12
CA HIS A 55 -4.63 11.13 -0.25
C HIS A 55 -5.11 10.76 1.15
N ILE A 56 -4.37 9.87 1.81
CA ILE A 56 -4.61 9.47 3.20
C ILE A 56 -3.27 9.51 3.93
N GLU A 57 -3.27 10.17 5.08
CA GLU A 57 -2.11 10.18 5.97
C GLU A 57 -1.88 8.80 6.59
N MET A 58 -0.64 8.33 6.53
CA MET A 58 -0.24 7.07 7.14
C MET A 58 -0.04 7.25 8.66
N PRO A 59 -0.41 6.24 9.49
CA PRO A 59 -1.06 4.98 9.13
C PRO A 59 -2.54 5.15 8.80
N ALA A 60 -3.05 4.42 7.81
CA ALA A 60 -4.45 4.42 7.39
C ALA A 60 -5.37 3.74 8.43
N SER A 61 -5.49 4.35 9.61
CA SER A 61 -6.40 3.90 10.66
C SER A 61 -7.85 4.17 10.25
N PRO A 62 -8.83 3.41 10.80
CA PRO A 62 -10.25 3.65 10.51
C PRO A 62 -10.69 5.10 10.78
N GLU A 63 -10.12 5.73 11.82
CA GLU A 63 -10.39 7.14 12.13
C GLU A 63 -9.88 8.09 11.04
N GLN A 64 -8.66 7.89 10.54
CA GLN A 64 -8.09 8.73 9.48
C GLN A 64 -8.86 8.57 8.17
N VAL A 65 -9.28 7.36 7.84
CA VAL A 65 -10.14 7.08 6.69
C VAL A 65 -11.48 7.80 6.82
N TRP A 66 -12.12 7.71 8.00
CA TRP A 66 -13.37 8.42 8.26
C TRP A 66 -13.23 9.93 8.14
N ARG A 67 -12.16 10.51 8.71
CA ARG A 67 -11.87 11.95 8.59
C ARG A 67 -11.65 12.37 7.14
N ALA A 68 -10.95 11.58 6.33
CA ALA A 68 -10.72 11.86 4.91
C ALA A 68 -12.04 11.94 4.13
N ILE A 69 -12.96 10.99 4.35
CA ILE A 69 -14.28 10.96 3.71
C ILE A 69 -15.14 12.15 4.14
N GLN A 70 -15.11 12.51 5.42
CA GLN A 70 -15.90 13.64 5.92
C GLN A 70 -15.36 14.99 5.43
N GLY A 71 -14.03 15.11 5.29
CA GLY A 71 -13.38 16.31 4.73
C GLY A 71 -13.79 16.57 3.27
N THR A 72 -13.93 15.53 2.44
CA THR A 72 -14.39 15.70 1.06
C THR A 72 -15.87 16.06 1.00
N ARG A 73 -16.72 15.46 1.84
CA ARG A 73 -18.16 15.81 1.93
C ARG A 73 -18.40 17.26 2.34
N ALA A 74 -17.63 17.78 3.29
CA ALA A 74 -17.74 19.17 3.72
C ALA A 74 -17.33 20.15 2.60
N ALA A 75 -16.33 19.79 1.79
CA ALA A 75 -15.90 20.59 0.64
C ALA A 75 -16.91 20.61 -0.51
N SER A 76 -17.77 19.58 -0.65
CA SER A 76 -18.81 19.51 -1.69
C SER A 76 -20.12 20.21 -1.34
N ALA A 77 -20.31 20.63 -0.08
CA ALA A 77 -21.56 21.21 0.44
C ALA A 77 -21.50 22.74 0.62
N GLY A 78 -20.38 23.37 0.29
CA GLY A 78 -20.22 24.82 0.17
C GLY A 78 -20.08 25.24 -1.29
#